data_AF-A0A1H9PTF7-F1
#
_entry.id   AF-A0A1H9PTF7-F1
#
_cell.length_a   1.000
_cell.length_b   1.000
_cell.length_c   1.000
_cell.angle_alpha   90.00
_cell.angle_beta   90.00
_cell.angle_gamma   90.00
#
_symmetry.space_group_name_H-M   'P 1'
#
loop_
_entity.id
_entity.type
_entity.pdbx_description
1 polymer ?
#
loop_
_entity_poly.entity_id
_entity_poly.type
_entity_poly.pdbx_seq_one_letter_code
_entity_poly.pdbx_strand_id
1 'polypeptide(L)'
;MTNLAPIRPSVAEALLARIPQRLRDRATTMTVDAVDRHGTAVTVGKATVTITEDSVQCSCLLSPQCAHIAAVIAAAPQAVEASVEASAANTPTPPPPVAEPVSASTSQETARIVATLDELFTEVAHTGLTGMGEGHRQRLASLTQDARVAGIHRLERSLTSMIAQLYSSDPDYDAVTEALVVTHRLVHNPADPDLTARVRHNYKNIDLGANGRLTPLWAEPVVELGGFAGIRIVFSTPDGQLYSISKTPPGEASNVYNVWNSAVRLGDLHCTYAELSRRTLLITGAAASSDGSLQRGKKARAVQGAEATYEKVRDRVLEGELTWHTGEIGTVTTHGVHIGGKYLDFTPGAKQLDLDTFSAWLTDHLGDTATCLADRDNQLLALWIAGRRYLPGLDRPRPTPRPLVASTSSDQPFDNITASPQDILKTWATIAFRDGRQGLANRFAAVTGDADRLEECAAPTAARLLRRAVDGSWREHCSLGVYYLYKSSQERH
;
A
#
# COMPACT_ATOMS: atom_id res chain seq x y z
N MET A 1 23.79 26.64 -32.32
CA MET A 1 22.67 26.23 -33.19
C MET A 1 22.85 24.74 -33.44
N THR A 2 22.11 23.89 -32.74
CA THR A 2 22.19 22.43 -32.81
C THR A 2 21.56 21.96 -34.12
N ASN A 3 22.34 21.24 -34.94
CA ASN A 3 21.98 20.80 -36.30
C ASN A 3 21.09 19.54 -36.25
N LEU A 4 19.94 19.63 -35.59
CA LEU A 4 19.00 18.52 -35.38
C LEU A 4 18.08 18.34 -36.59
N ALA A 5 17.78 17.09 -36.94
CA ALA A 5 16.78 16.80 -37.96
C ALA A 5 15.40 17.31 -37.51
N PRO A 6 14.60 17.91 -38.42
CA PRO A 6 13.29 18.43 -38.07
C PRO A 6 12.32 17.29 -37.72
N ILE A 7 11.51 17.51 -36.70
CA ILE A 7 10.50 16.54 -36.24
C ILE A 7 9.11 17.04 -36.68
N ARG A 8 8.28 16.12 -37.18
CA ARG A 8 6.87 16.40 -37.49
C ARG A 8 6.10 16.78 -36.23
N PRO A 9 5.31 17.88 -36.24
CA PRO A 9 4.55 18.32 -35.06
C PRO A 9 3.60 17.25 -34.49
N SER A 10 2.94 16.47 -35.36
CA SER A 10 2.04 15.39 -34.96
C SER A 10 2.75 14.25 -34.21
N VAL A 11 3.96 13.89 -34.64
CA VAL A 11 4.79 12.87 -33.99
C VAL A 11 5.31 13.38 -32.64
N ALA A 12 5.75 14.65 -32.59
CA ALA A 12 6.20 15.30 -31.37
C ALA A 12 5.08 15.36 -30.31
N GLU A 13 3.87 15.76 -30.71
CA GLU A 13 2.72 15.87 -29.81
C GLU A 13 2.29 14.50 -29.28
N ALA A 14 2.18 13.49 -30.14
CA ALA A 14 1.83 12.13 -29.74
C ALA A 14 2.82 11.52 -28.74
N LEU A 15 4.12 11.77 -28.91
CA LEU A 15 5.16 11.32 -27.99
C LEU A 15 5.13 12.08 -26.66
N LEU A 16 5.01 13.42 -26.69
CA LEU A 16 4.95 14.25 -25.49
C LEU A 16 3.70 13.96 -24.64
N ALA A 17 2.56 13.64 -25.27
CA ALA A 17 1.33 13.24 -24.58
C ALA A 17 1.50 11.97 -23.74
N ARG A 18 2.37 11.04 -24.19
CA ARG A 18 2.64 9.77 -23.50
C ARG A 18 3.73 9.85 -22.43
N ILE A 19 4.57 10.90 -22.43
CA ILE A 19 5.64 11.09 -21.45
C ILE A 19 5.08 11.73 -20.16
N PRO A 20 5.28 11.14 -18.96
CA PRO A 20 4.83 11.74 -17.69
C PRO A 20 5.42 13.14 -17.43
N GLN A 21 4.64 14.05 -16.82
CA GLN A 21 5.05 15.44 -16.55
C GLN A 21 6.42 15.56 -15.86
N ARG A 22 6.69 14.74 -14.84
CA ARG A 22 7.99 14.73 -14.14
C ARG A 22 9.20 14.51 -15.06
N LEU A 23 9.03 13.77 -16.16
CA LEU A 23 10.09 13.51 -17.13
C LEU A 23 10.20 14.65 -18.16
N ARG A 24 9.10 15.33 -18.47
CA ARG A 24 9.12 16.58 -19.24
C ARG A 24 9.84 17.70 -18.48
N ASP A 25 9.55 17.86 -17.18
CA ASP A 25 10.24 18.82 -16.32
C ASP A 25 11.73 18.49 -16.15
N ARG A 26 12.09 17.19 -16.16
CA ARG A 26 13.50 16.78 -16.16
C ARG A 26 14.17 17.11 -17.49
N ALA A 27 13.49 16.90 -18.61
CA ALA A 27 14.01 17.16 -19.95
C ALA A 27 14.47 18.60 -20.14
N THR A 28 13.81 19.58 -19.52
CA THR A 28 14.22 21.01 -19.60
C THR A 28 15.58 21.31 -18.96
N THR A 29 16.12 20.39 -18.16
CA THR A 29 17.44 20.52 -17.53
C THR A 29 18.52 19.71 -18.24
N MET A 30 18.16 18.96 -19.28
CA MET A 30 19.10 18.11 -20.02
C MET A 30 19.72 18.87 -21.20
N THR A 31 21.00 18.63 -21.42
CA THR A 31 21.75 19.15 -22.57
C THR A 31 21.81 18.10 -23.67
N VAL A 32 21.70 18.55 -24.92
CA VAL A 32 22.07 17.73 -26.07
C VAL A 32 23.59 17.77 -26.18
N ASP A 33 24.23 16.64 -25.92
CA ASP A 33 25.69 16.58 -25.73
C ASP A 33 26.43 16.41 -27.06
N ALA A 34 25.87 15.63 -27.98
CA ALA A 34 26.41 15.44 -29.33
C ALA A 34 25.31 15.16 -30.34
N VAL A 35 25.52 15.59 -31.58
CA VAL A 35 24.62 15.33 -32.71
C VAL A 35 25.48 14.80 -33.86
N ASP A 36 25.02 13.75 -34.54
CA ASP A 36 25.68 13.24 -35.73
C ASP A 36 25.63 14.23 -36.90
N ARG A 37 26.34 13.91 -38.00
CA ARG A 37 26.42 14.79 -39.18
C ARG A 37 25.08 15.01 -39.88
N HIS A 38 24.10 14.13 -39.65
CA HIS A 38 22.80 14.13 -40.33
C HIS A 38 21.67 14.64 -39.43
N GLY A 39 21.94 14.96 -38.16
CA GLY A 39 20.92 15.37 -37.19
C GLY A 39 20.00 14.23 -36.75
N THR A 40 20.28 12.99 -37.15
CA THR A 40 19.43 11.80 -36.98
C THR A 40 19.77 11.00 -35.75
N ALA A 41 20.99 11.11 -35.21
CA ALA A 41 21.38 10.47 -33.95
C ALA A 41 21.90 11.53 -32.98
N VAL A 42 21.28 11.58 -31.80
CA VAL A 42 21.46 12.63 -30.80
C VAL A 42 21.83 12.00 -29.46
N THR A 43 22.98 12.35 -28.92
CA THR A 43 23.41 11.88 -27.59
C THR A 43 22.93 12.84 -26.51
N VAL A 44 22.24 12.28 -25.51
CA VAL A 44 21.79 12.98 -24.30
C VAL A 44 22.21 12.14 -23.10
N GLY A 45 23.24 12.58 -22.38
CA GLY A 45 23.90 11.82 -21.33
C GLY A 45 24.52 10.52 -21.86
N LYS A 46 24.05 9.38 -21.33
CA LYS A 46 24.50 8.03 -21.75
C LYS A 46 23.60 7.40 -22.83
N ALA A 47 22.55 8.10 -23.26
CA ALA A 47 21.56 7.57 -24.19
C ALA A 47 21.70 8.23 -25.56
N THR A 48 21.39 7.47 -26.61
CA THR A 48 21.33 7.95 -27.99
C THR A 48 19.88 7.92 -28.45
N VAL A 49 19.40 9.04 -28.98
CA VAL A 49 18.08 9.20 -29.56
C VAL A 49 18.22 9.24 -31.08
N THR A 50 17.56 8.32 -31.76
CA THR A 50 17.50 8.26 -33.22
C THR A 50 16.19 8.87 -33.70
N ILE A 51 16.28 9.80 -34.65
CA ILE A 51 15.17 10.51 -35.27
C ILE A 51 15.02 10.00 -36.71
N THR A 52 13.83 9.53 -37.05
CA THR A 52 13.36 9.33 -38.43
C THR A 52 12.16 10.22 -38.71
N GLU A 53 11.71 10.31 -39.96
CA GLU A 53 10.58 11.17 -40.34
C GLU A 53 9.29 10.86 -39.56
N ASP A 54 9.06 9.59 -39.24
CA ASP A 54 7.82 9.11 -38.60
C ASP A 54 8.04 8.55 -37.18
N SER A 55 9.26 8.50 -36.66
CA SER A 55 9.51 7.92 -35.34
C SER A 55 10.72 8.52 -34.63
N VAL A 56 10.66 8.56 -33.30
CA VAL A 56 11.79 8.93 -32.45
C VAL A 56 12.02 7.80 -31.45
N GLN A 57 13.21 7.21 -31.48
CA GLN A 57 13.58 6.06 -30.64
C GLN A 57 14.77 6.41 -29.77
N CYS A 58 14.82 5.90 -28.54
CA CYS A 58 15.96 6.10 -27.65
C CYS A 58 16.56 4.75 -27.22
N SER A 59 17.88 4.70 -27.09
CA SER A 59 18.61 3.52 -26.61
C SER A 59 18.49 3.28 -25.10
N CYS A 60 17.81 4.17 -24.35
CA CYS A 60 17.57 3.95 -22.93
C CYS A 60 16.41 2.99 -22.67
N LEU A 61 16.47 2.28 -21.54
CA LEU A 61 15.45 1.31 -21.10
C LEU A 61 14.03 1.90 -20.95
N LEU A 62 13.90 3.23 -20.88
CA LEU A 62 12.62 3.95 -20.73
C LEU A 62 12.00 4.38 -22.07
N SER A 63 12.58 4.02 -23.21
CA SER A 63 12.00 4.33 -24.53
C SER A 63 10.61 3.67 -24.69
N PRO A 64 9.60 4.33 -25.29
CA PRO A 64 9.59 5.69 -25.85
C PRO A 64 9.22 6.79 -24.83
N GLN A 65 9.00 6.46 -23.55
CA GLN A 65 8.56 7.40 -22.50
C GLN A 65 9.73 7.90 -21.63
N CYS A 66 10.78 8.44 -22.26
CA CYS A 66 11.97 8.87 -21.54
C CYS A 66 12.22 10.39 -21.63
N ALA A 67 12.94 10.93 -20.63
CA ALA A 67 13.32 12.35 -20.63
C ALA A 67 14.25 12.72 -21.80
N HIS A 68 15.03 11.76 -22.33
CA HIS A 68 15.91 12.00 -23.49
C HIS A 68 15.11 12.31 -24.76
N ILE A 69 14.03 11.57 -25.04
CA ILE A 69 13.14 11.85 -26.19
C ILE A 69 12.48 13.21 -26.02
N ALA A 70 11.97 13.53 -24.83
CA ALA A 70 11.42 14.86 -24.56
C ALA A 70 12.44 15.99 -24.74
N ALA A 71 13.70 15.78 -24.33
CA ALA A 71 14.78 16.76 -24.48
C ALA A 71 15.12 16.98 -25.96
N VAL A 72 15.16 15.90 -26.75
CA VAL A 72 15.40 15.99 -28.20
C VAL A 72 14.23 16.65 -28.93
N ILE A 73 12.98 16.32 -28.59
CA ILE A 73 11.80 17.00 -29.16
C ILE A 73 11.79 18.49 -28.82
N ALA A 74 12.16 18.87 -27.59
CA ALA A 74 12.24 20.26 -27.18
C ALA A 74 13.37 21.05 -27.88
N ALA A 75 14.45 20.37 -28.29
CA ALA A 75 15.60 20.97 -28.95
C ALA A 75 15.50 20.94 -30.49
N ALA A 76 14.67 20.05 -31.05
CA ALA A 76 14.55 19.87 -32.49
C ALA A 76 13.76 21.01 -33.16
N PRO A 77 14.16 21.45 -34.36
CA PRO A 77 13.36 22.38 -35.15
C PRO A 77 12.05 21.70 -35.58
N GLN A 78 10.94 22.43 -35.48
CA GLN A 78 9.64 21.96 -35.96
C GLN A 78 9.62 21.98 -37.49
N ALA A 79 9.18 20.90 -38.14
CA ALA A 79 8.93 20.91 -39.57
C ALA A 79 7.81 21.90 -39.89
N VAL A 80 8.09 22.92 -40.72
CA VAL A 80 7.05 23.84 -41.23
C VAL A 80 6.28 23.09 -42.32
N GLU A 81 5.05 22.70 -42.03
CA GLU A 81 4.14 22.22 -43.06
C GLU A 81 3.73 23.41 -43.93
N ALA A 82 4.06 23.34 -45.23
CA ALA A 82 3.56 24.28 -46.21
C ALA A 82 2.04 24.10 -46.31
N SER A 83 1.31 25.07 -45.77
CA SER A 83 -0.14 25.21 -45.92
C SER A 83 -0.50 25.28 -47.40
N VAL A 84 -1.33 24.33 -47.85
CA VAL A 84 -2.05 24.43 -49.11
C VAL A 84 -3.53 24.60 -48.75
N GLU A 85 -3.97 25.85 -48.68
CA GLU A 85 -5.38 26.22 -48.70
C GLU A 85 -5.89 26.29 -50.16
N ALA A 86 -6.92 25.50 -50.50
CA ALA A 86 -8.08 25.95 -51.28
C ALA A 86 -9.20 24.88 -51.36
N SER A 87 -10.23 25.09 -50.53
CA SER A 87 -11.69 25.04 -50.80
C SER A 87 -12.27 24.02 -51.80
N ALA A 88 -13.15 23.12 -51.34
CA ALA A 88 -14.63 23.32 -51.36
C ALA A 88 -15.42 22.00 -51.21
N ALA A 89 -16.41 22.03 -50.31
CA ALA A 89 -17.70 21.32 -50.30
C ALA A 89 -17.73 19.78 -50.45
N ASN A 90 -17.97 19.08 -49.32
CA ASN A 90 -19.16 18.22 -49.18
C ASN A 90 -19.41 17.87 -47.72
N THR A 91 -20.61 18.18 -47.23
CA THR A 91 -21.18 17.58 -46.01
C THR A 91 -21.86 16.28 -46.43
N PRO A 92 -21.58 15.16 -45.74
CA PRO A 92 -22.69 14.50 -45.07
C PRO A 92 -22.34 14.02 -43.64
N THR A 93 -23.30 14.28 -42.75
CA THR A 93 -23.79 13.48 -41.62
C THR A 93 -22.77 12.79 -40.68
N PRO A 94 -22.85 13.03 -39.36
CA PRO A 94 -21.94 12.42 -38.39
C PRO A 94 -22.12 10.89 -38.34
N PRO A 95 -21.04 10.10 -38.45
CA PRO A 95 -21.11 8.67 -38.13
C PRO A 95 -21.29 8.49 -36.61
N PRO A 96 -21.94 7.39 -36.17
CA PRO A 96 -22.04 7.08 -34.76
C PRO A 96 -20.64 6.86 -34.17
N PRO A 97 -20.46 7.09 -32.85
CA PRO A 97 -19.15 6.96 -32.22
C PRO A 97 -18.68 5.51 -32.35
N VAL A 98 -17.65 5.31 -33.18
CA VAL A 98 -16.91 4.06 -33.21
C VAL A 98 -16.13 4.01 -31.90
N ALA A 99 -16.54 3.11 -31.01
CA ALA A 99 -15.75 2.72 -29.85
C ALA A 99 -14.39 2.18 -30.35
N GLU A 100 -13.31 2.84 -29.97
CA GLU A 100 -11.94 2.49 -30.34
C GLU A 100 -11.56 1.08 -29.84
N PRO A 101 -10.67 0.35 -30.57
CA PRO A 101 -10.29 -1.04 -30.29
C PRO A 101 -9.37 -1.26 -29.06
N VAL A 102 -9.17 -0.25 -28.22
CA VAL A 102 -8.22 -0.29 -27.09
C VAL A 102 -8.66 -1.28 -25.99
N SER A 103 -9.97 -1.51 -25.84
CA SER A 103 -10.52 -2.42 -24.83
C SER A 103 -10.24 -3.90 -25.14
N ALA A 104 -10.20 -4.30 -26.41
CA ALA A 104 -9.99 -5.70 -26.78
C ALA A 104 -8.53 -6.15 -26.61
N SER A 105 -7.57 -5.28 -26.91
CA SER A 105 -6.13 -5.58 -26.76
C SER A 105 -5.71 -5.71 -25.30
N THR A 106 -6.27 -4.89 -24.40
CA THR A 106 -5.98 -4.97 -22.96
C THR A 106 -6.57 -6.24 -22.35
N SER A 107 -7.79 -6.63 -22.73
CA SER A 107 -8.40 -7.87 -22.23
C SER A 107 -7.67 -9.14 -22.70
N GLN A 108 -7.14 -9.16 -23.93
CA GLN A 108 -6.34 -10.29 -24.43
C GLN A 108 -5.01 -10.42 -23.68
N GLU A 109 -4.37 -9.31 -23.34
CA GLU A 109 -3.11 -9.31 -22.59
C GLU A 109 -3.32 -9.77 -21.14
N THR A 110 -4.37 -9.29 -20.47
CA THR A 110 -4.74 -9.77 -19.14
C THR A 110 -5.04 -11.27 -19.14
N ALA A 111 -5.72 -11.78 -20.16
CA ALA A 111 -6.01 -13.22 -20.28
C ALA A 111 -4.73 -14.06 -20.40
N ARG A 112 -3.71 -13.60 -21.13
CA ARG A 112 -2.41 -14.27 -21.23
C ARG A 112 -1.68 -14.29 -19.89
N ILE A 113 -1.61 -13.14 -19.21
CA ILE A 113 -0.99 -13.01 -17.89
C ILE A 113 -1.65 -14.00 -16.90
N VAL A 114 -2.98 -14.06 -16.90
CA VAL A 114 -3.75 -14.98 -16.04
C VAL A 114 -3.47 -16.44 -16.37
N ALA A 115 -3.41 -16.82 -17.64
CA ALA A 115 -3.11 -18.20 -18.03
C ALA A 115 -1.71 -18.64 -17.54
N THR A 116 -0.69 -17.80 -17.74
CA THR A 116 0.66 -18.09 -17.27
C THR A 116 0.76 -18.11 -15.74
N LEU A 117 -0.04 -17.30 -15.03
CA LEU A 117 -0.14 -17.37 -13.57
C LEU A 117 -0.81 -18.66 -13.09
N ASP A 118 -1.88 -19.12 -13.74
CA ASP A 118 -2.57 -20.39 -13.41
C ASP A 118 -1.60 -21.58 -13.57
N GLU A 119 -0.78 -21.59 -14.62
CA GLU A 119 0.29 -22.59 -14.81
C GLU A 119 1.34 -22.51 -13.69
N LEU A 120 1.84 -21.31 -13.38
CA LEU A 120 2.88 -21.14 -12.36
C LEU A 120 2.37 -21.50 -10.95
N PHE A 121 1.14 -21.14 -10.61
CA PHE A 121 0.54 -21.54 -9.33
C PHE A 121 0.26 -23.03 -9.25
N THR A 122 0.00 -23.68 -10.39
CA THR A 122 -0.07 -25.15 -10.47
C THR A 122 1.28 -25.78 -10.14
N GLU A 123 2.37 -25.25 -10.70
CA GLU A 123 3.74 -25.69 -10.38
C GLU A 123 4.06 -25.48 -8.90
N VAL A 124 3.74 -24.30 -8.34
CA VAL A 124 3.95 -23.96 -6.91
C VAL A 124 3.16 -24.89 -5.99
N ALA A 125 1.92 -25.25 -6.31
CA ALA A 125 1.18 -26.18 -5.48
C ALA A 125 1.74 -27.60 -5.54
N HIS A 126 2.36 -28.00 -6.66
CA HIS A 126 2.95 -29.32 -6.77
C HIS A 126 4.27 -29.44 -6.00
N THR A 127 5.17 -28.46 -6.13
CA THR A 127 6.54 -28.55 -5.60
C THR A 127 6.80 -27.67 -4.37
N GLY A 128 5.89 -26.76 -4.04
CA GLY A 128 6.07 -25.72 -3.03
C GLY A 128 7.00 -24.60 -3.50
N LEU A 129 6.97 -23.46 -2.82
CA LEU A 129 7.87 -22.33 -3.12
C LEU A 129 9.34 -22.72 -2.98
N THR A 130 9.67 -23.60 -2.04
CA THR A 130 11.04 -24.07 -1.82
C THR A 130 11.57 -24.97 -2.94
N GLY A 131 10.68 -25.54 -3.76
CA GLY A 131 11.03 -26.33 -4.95
C GLY A 131 11.25 -25.49 -6.20
N MET A 132 11.13 -24.17 -6.13
CA MET A 132 11.23 -23.26 -7.28
C MET A 132 12.68 -22.97 -7.65
N GLY A 133 13.09 -23.38 -8.85
CA GLY A 133 14.38 -23.02 -9.43
C GLY A 133 14.44 -21.62 -10.08
N GLU A 134 15.63 -21.21 -10.51
CA GLU A 134 15.89 -19.91 -11.17
C GLU A 134 15.02 -19.68 -12.42
N GLY A 135 14.61 -20.73 -13.13
CA GLY A 135 13.66 -20.62 -14.26
C GLY A 135 12.29 -20.06 -13.85
N HIS A 136 11.78 -20.40 -12.67
CA HIS A 136 10.51 -19.87 -12.14
C HIS A 136 10.66 -18.41 -11.74
N ARG A 137 11.83 -18.04 -11.18
CA ARG A 137 12.16 -16.66 -10.85
C ARG A 137 12.17 -15.77 -12.10
N GLN A 138 12.75 -16.24 -13.19
CA GLN A 138 12.73 -15.53 -14.47
C GLN A 138 11.32 -15.37 -15.03
N ARG A 139 10.48 -16.41 -14.95
CA ARG A 139 9.06 -16.33 -15.35
C ARG A 139 8.29 -15.32 -14.50
N LEU A 140 8.46 -15.33 -13.17
CA LEU A 140 7.85 -14.36 -12.26
C LEU A 140 8.31 -12.93 -12.56
N ALA A 141 9.58 -12.73 -12.89
CA ALA A 141 10.11 -11.42 -13.27
C ALA A 141 9.51 -10.91 -14.59
N SER A 142 9.33 -11.80 -15.58
CA SER A 142 8.58 -11.48 -16.81
C SER A 142 7.15 -11.07 -16.49
N LEU A 143 6.42 -11.88 -15.72
CA LEU A 143 5.03 -11.60 -15.35
C LEU A 143 4.87 -10.30 -14.57
N THR A 144 5.86 -9.95 -13.74
CA THR A 144 5.90 -8.67 -13.03
C THR A 144 5.96 -7.50 -14.02
N GLN A 145 6.77 -7.63 -15.07
CA GLN A 145 6.87 -6.63 -16.12
C GLN A 145 5.60 -6.58 -16.98
N ASP A 146 5.02 -7.73 -17.31
CA ASP A 146 3.77 -7.80 -18.09
C ASP A 146 2.60 -7.17 -17.31
N ALA A 147 2.49 -7.46 -16.01
CA ALA A 147 1.53 -6.82 -15.10
C ALA A 147 1.73 -5.30 -15.03
N ARG A 148 2.99 -4.82 -15.02
CA ARG A 148 3.31 -3.40 -15.05
C ARG A 148 2.86 -2.72 -16.35
N VAL A 149 3.08 -3.37 -17.49
CA VAL A 149 2.67 -2.88 -18.81
C VAL A 149 1.14 -2.86 -18.92
N ALA A 150 0.46 -3.88 -18.40
CA ALA A 150 -0.99 -3.99 -18.33
C ALA A 150 -1.64 -3.06 -17.29
N GLY A 151 -0.86 -2.42 -16.41
CA GLY A 151 -1.36 -1.49 -15.38
C GLY A 151 -1.96 -2.17 -14.15
N ILE A 152 -1.68 -3.46 -13.94
CA ILE A 152 -2.21 -4.26 -12.83
C ILE A 152 -1.27 -4.13 -11.61
N HIS A 153 -1.29 -2.97 -10.96
CA HIS A 153 -0.30 -2.62 -9.93
C HIS A 153 -0.32 -3.53 -8.69
N ARG A 154 -1.50 -4.04 -8.28
CA ARG A 154 -1.58 -4.97 -7.15
C ARG A 154 -0.87 -6.29 -7.47
N LEU A 155 -1.04 -6.81 -8.68
CA LEU A 155 -0.36 -8.00 -9.15
C LEU A 155 1.15 -7.79 -9.27
N GLU A 156 1.57 -6.65 -9.83
CA GLU A 156 3.00 -6.30 -9.93
C GLU A 156 3.70 -6.29 -8.56
N ARG A 157 3.05 -5.68 -7.55
CA ARG A 157 3.59 -5.63 -6.19
C ARG A 157 3.62 -6.99 -5.52
N SER A 158 2.56 -7.80 -5.66
CA SER A 158 2.50 -9.14 -5.09
C SER A 158 3.56 -10.07 -5.71
N LEU A 159 3.74 -10.03 -7.04
CA LEU A 159 4.76 -10.82 -7.74
C LEU A 159 6.20 -10.38 -7.37
N THR A 160 6.44 -9.07 -7.24
CA THR A 160 7.73 -8.53 -6.77
C THR A 160 8.05 -9.05 -5.36
N SER A 161 7.04 -9.07 -4.48
CA SER A 161 7.20 -9.62 -3.14
C SER A 161 7.45 -11.13 -3.17
N MET A 162 6.71 -11.89 -3.99
CA MET A 162 6.97 -13.34 -4.17
C MET A 162 8.40 -13.62 -4.62
N ILE A 163 8.94 -12.85 -5.57
CA ILE A 163 10.34 -12.99 -6.03
C ILE A 163 11.33 -12.80 -4.89
N ALA A 164 11.08 -11.84 -4.00
CA ALA A 164 11.92 -11.62 -2.82
C ALA A 164 11.85 -12.79 -1.83
N GLN A 165 10.72 -13.48 -1.75
CA GLN A 165 10.48 -14.58 -0.81
C GLN A 165 10.94 -15.97 -1.31
N LEU A 166 11.20 -16.16 -2.61
CA LEU A 166 11.60 -17.46 -3.19
C LEU A 166 12.83 -18.11 -2.53
N TYR A 167 13.72 -17.31 -1.95
CA TYR A 167 14.95 -17.79 -1.29
C TYR A 167 15.03 -17.34 0.18
N SER A 168 13.93 -16.84 0.73
CA SER A 168 13.87 -16.51 2.15
C SER A 168 13.88 -17.80 2.98
N SER A 169 14.62 -17.79 4.09
CA SER A 169 14.57 -18.86 5.09
C SER A 169 13.26 -18.87 5.88
N ASP A 170 12.52 -17.75 5.87
CA ASP A 170 11.22 -17.58 6.49
C ASP A 170 10.32 -16.77 5.53
N PRO A 171 9.78 -17.43 4.49
CA PRO A 171 9.00 -16.74 3.46
C PRO A 171 7.63 -16.30 3.98
N ASP A 172 7.29 -15.03 3.77
CA ASP A 172 5.94 -14.52 4.01
C ASP A 172 4.99 -14.95 2.88
N TYR A 173 3.96 -15.72 3.24
CA TYR A 173 2.98 -16.28 2.31
C TYR A 173 1.80 -15.35 2.00
N ASP A 174 1.70 -14.20 2.66
CA ASP A 174 0.67 -13.20 2.37
C ASP A 174 0.81 -12.67 0.93
N ALA A 175 2.04 -12.52 0.44
CA ALA A 175 2.31 -12.10 -0.94
C ALA A 175 1.82 -13.11 -1.99
N VAL A 176 2.00 -14.40 -1.72
CA VAL A 176 1.51 -15.49 -2.58
C VAL A 176 -0.02 -15.47 -2.59
N THR A 177 -0.61 -15.32 -1.42
CA THR A 177 -2.06 -15.34 -1.27
C THR A 177 -2.72 -14.11 -1.90
N GLU A 178 -2.10 -12.93 -1.80
CA GLU A 178 -2.56 -11.73 -2.51
C GLU A 178 -2.48 -11.92 -4.03
N ALA A 179 -1.37 -12.47 -4.55
CA ALA A 179 -1.22 -12.74 -5.97
C ALA A 179 -2.30 -13.73 -6.47
N LEU A 180 -2.66 -14.71 -5.65
CA LEU A 180 -3.72 -15.68 -5.91
C LEU A 180 -5.11 -15.03 -5.95
N VAL A 181 -5.43 -14.16 -4.98
CA VAL A 181 -6.71 -13.44 -4.95
C VAL A 181 -6.86 -12.53 -6.15
N VAL A 182 -5.80 -11.80 -6.51
CA VAL A 182 -5.79 -10.93 -7.70
C VAL A 182 -5.97 -11.76 -8.97
N THR A 183 -5.28 -12.90 -9.08
CA THR A 183 -5.43 -13.81 -10.23
C THR A 183 -6.86 -14.35 -10.32
N HIS A 184 -7.44 -14.82 -9.21
CA HIS A 184 -8.81 -15.30 -9.18
C HIS A 184 -9.82 -14.22 -9.61
N ARG A 185 -9.68 -12.99 -9.13
CA ARG A 185 -10.52 -11.86 -9.57
C ARG A 185 -10.39 -11.59 -11.06
N LEU A 186 -9.17 -11.62 -11.60
CA LEU A 186 -8.92 -11.40 -13.03
C LEU A 186 -9.42 -12.55 -13.91
N VAL A 187 -9.43 -13.80 -13.42
CA VAL A 187 -10.06 -14.95 -14.11
C VAL A 187 -11.56 -14.71 -14.29
N HIS A 188 -12.23 -14.24 -13.23
CA HIS A 188 -13.68 -14.03 -13.24
C HIS A 188 -14.10 -12.69 -13.87
N ASN A 189 -13.25 -11.68 -13.80
CA ASN A 189 -13.46 -10.37 -14.38
C ASN A 189 -12.13 -9.77 -14.88
N PRO A 190 -11.73 -10.06 -16.12
CA PRO A 190 -10.46 -9.56 -16.69
C PRO A 190 -10.38 -8.04 -16.81
N ALA A 191 -11.53 -7.35 -16.78
CA ALA A 191 -11.63 -5.90 -16.85
C ALA A 191 -12.00 -5.28 -15.49
N ASP A 192 -11.67 -5.95 -14.38
CA ASP A 192 -11.96 -5.46 -13.03
C ASP A 192 -11.36 -4.06 -12.83
N PRO A 193 -12.20 -3.00 -12.70
CA PRO A 193 -11.72 -1.64 -12.64
C PRO A 193 -10.91 -1.37 -11.37
N ASP A 194 -11.14 -2.09 -10.27
CA ASP A 194 -10.35 -1.92 -9.04
C ASP A 194 -8.90 -2.39 -9.21
N LEU A 195 -8.66 -3.29 -10.18
CA LEU A 195 -7.36 -3.92 -10.42
C LEU A 195 -6.63 -3.36 -11.63
N THR A 196 -7.38 -2.87 -12.62
CA THR A 196 -6.85 -2.40 -13.92
C THR A 196 -6.91 -0.87 -14.09
N ALA A 197 -7.76 -0.17 -13.31
CA ALA A 197 -7.78 1.28 -13.39
C ALA A 197 -6.48 1.84 -12.79
N ARG A 198 -5.81 2.70 -13.55
CA ARG A 198 -4.81 3.61 -12.99
C ARG A 198 -5.48 4.39 -11.88
N VAL A 199 -5.11 4.14 -10.63
CA VAL A 199 -5.44 5.01 -9.50
C VAL A 199 -4.73 6.35 -9.74
N ARG A 200 -5.34 7.20 -10.55
CA ARG A 200 -5.07 8.64 -10.53
C ARG A 200 -5.85 9.17 -9.34
N HIS A 201 -5.19 9.32 -8.20
CA HIS A 201 -5.71 10.20 -7.16
C HIS A 201 -5.86 11.59 -7.78
N ASN A 202 -7.09 11.97 -8.14
CA ASN A 202 -7.38 13.31 -8.63
C ASN A 202 -7.29 14.26 -7.42
N TYR A 203 -6.11 14.84 -7.22
CA TYR A 203 -5.89 15.84 -6.18
C TYR A 203 -6.69 17.10 -6.51
N LYS A 204 -7.56 17.51 -5.60
CA LYS A 204 -8.25 18.79 -5.69
C LYS A 204 -7.51 19.80 -4.82
N ASN A 205 -7.31 21.01 -5.33
CA ASN A 205 -6.92 22.12 -4.46
C ASN A 205 -8.05 22.30 -3.46
N ILE A 206 -7.72 22.30 -2.17
CA ILE A 206 -8.71 22.50 -1.13
C ILE A 206 -8.56 23.93 -0.66
N ASP A 207 -9.59 24.72 -0.91
CA ASP A 207 -9.74 26.00 -0.28
C ASP A 207 -10.37 25.77 1.11
N LEU A 208 -9.52 25.62 2.11
CA LEU A 208 -9.95 25.55 3.52
C LEU A 208 -10.43 26.93 4.04
N GLY A 209 -10.50 27.95 3.17
CA GLY A 209 -10.99 29.29 3.46
C GLY A 209 -10.18 29.99 4.55
N ALA A 210 -10.82 30.98 5.20
CA ALA A 210 -10.25 31.70 6.35
C ALA A 210 -10.03 30.81 7.60
N ASN A 211 -10.50 29.56 7.56
CA ASN A 211 -10.52 28.60 8.67
C ASN A 211 -9.63 27.37 8.43
N GLY A 212 -8.54 27.51 7.65
CA GLY A 212 -7.53 26.45 7.39
C GLY A 212 -6.78 25.90 8.60
N ARG A 213 -7.38 26.00 9.79
CA ARG A 213 -6.89 25.45 11.05
C ARG A 213 -7.33 23.99 11.18
N LEU A 214 -6.34 23.13 11.15
CA LEU A 214 -6.45 21.71 11.38
C LEU A 214 -6.08 21.39 12.83
N THR A 215 -6.95 20.66 13.52
CA THR A 215 -6.71 20.16 14.88
C THR A 215 -6.32 18.68 14.80
N PRO A 216 -5.14 18.28 15.29
CA PRO A 216 -4.74 16.87 15.23
C PRO A 216 -5.57 16.03 16.20
N LEU A 217 -6.22 15.00 15.69
CA LEU A 217 -7.06 14.09 16.47
C LEU A 217 -6.22 12.94 17.05
N TRP A 218 -5.59 12.16 16.17
CA TRP A 218 -4.68 11.07 16.54
C TRP A 218 -3.53 10.95 15.54
N ALA A 219 -2.56 10.11 15.87
CA ALA A 219 -1.57 9.61 14.92
C ALA A 219 -1.34 8.13 15.18
N GLU A 220 -1.06 7.41 14.11
CA GLU A 220 -0.83 5.96 14.15
C GLU A 220 0.44 5.61 13.38
N PRO A 221 1.15 4.56 13.81
CA PRO A 221 2.20 3.96 13.00
C PRO A 221 1.57 3.25 11.80
N VAL A 222 2.26 3.29 10.66
CA VAL A 222 1.85 2.59 9.44
C VAL A 222 3.01 1.67 9.06
N VAL A 223 2.77 0.37 9.11
CA VAL A 223 3.73 -0.64 8.68
C VAL A 223 3.03 -1.52 7.66
N GLU A 224 3.50 -1.41 6.42
CA GLU A 224 2.98 -2.16 5.28
C GLU A 224 3.87 -3.37 5.02
N LEU A 225 3.23 -4.51 4.75
CA LEU A 225 3.89 -5.76 4.37
C LEU A 225 4.84 -5.61 3.15
N GLY A 226 4.63 -4.60 2.31
CA GLY A 226 5.51 -4.28 1.18
C GLY A 226 6.83 -3.57 1.54
N GLY A 227 7.26 -3.62 2.80
CA GLY A 227 8.53 -3.04 3.25
C GLY A 227 8.50 -1.51 3.35
N PHE A 228 7.36 -0.94 3.75
CA PHE A 228 7.24 0.49 4.06
C PHE A 228 6.83 0.66 5.51
N ALA A 229 7.51 1.55 6.22
CA ALA A 229 7.26 1.79 7.62
C ALA A 229 7.36 3.27 7.95
N GLY A 230 6.34 3.79 8.62
CA GLY A 230 6.24 5.20 8.91
C GLY A 230 5.04 5.55 9.75
N ILE A 231 4.45 6.71 9.51
CA ILE A 231 3.38 7.27 10.35
C ILE A 231 2.31 7.93 9.50
N ARG A 232 1.13 8.04 10.10
CA ARG A 232 0.01 8.88 9.64
C ARG A 232 -0.52 9.71 10.79
N ILE A 233 -0.68 11.02 10.58
CA ILE A 233 -1.34 11.93 11.52
C ILE A 233 -2.66 12.35 10.90
N VAL A 234 -3.75 12.25 11.66
CA VAL A 234 -5.08 12.67 11.22
C VAL A 234 -5.50 13.94 11.94
N PHE A 235 -6.07 14.86 11.18
CA PHE A 235 -6.54 16.15 11.62
C PHE A 235 -8.01 16.33 11.26
N SER A 236 -8.71 17.14 12.04
CA SER A 236 -10.04 17.64 11.68
C SER A 236 -10.03 19.15 11.46
N THR A 237 -10.86 19.59 10.53
CA THR A 237 -11.27 21.00 10.42
C THR A 237 -12.30 21.35 11.49
N PRO A 238 -12.62 22.64 11.69
CA PRO A 238 -13.75 23.05 12.54
C PRO A 238 -15.08 22.46 12.07
N ASP A 239 -15.23 22.24 10.77
CA ASP A 239 -16.46 21.71 10.15
C ASP A 239 -16.54 20.18 10.20
N GLY A 240 -15.53 19.51 10.76
CA GLY A 240 -15.51 18.06 11.00
C GLY A 240 -14.84 17.22 9.92
N GLN A 241 -14.50 17.81 8.78
CA GLN A 241 -13.78 17.11 7.71
C GLN A 241 -12.40 16.64 8.16
N LEU A 242 -12.07 15.40 7.81
CA LEU A 242 -10.81 14.75 8.15
C LEU A 242 -9.77 14.90 7.05
N TYR A 243 -8.54 15.22 7.46
CA TYR A 243 -7.36 15.30 6.61
C TYR A 243 -6.21 14.54 7.23
N SER A 244 -5.29 14.02 6.42
CA SER A 244 -4.13 13.29 6.94
C SER A 244 -2.81 13.70 6.32
N ILE A 245 -1.75 13.63 7.12
CA ILE A 245 -0.35 13.78 6.68
C ILE A 245 0.36 12.48 7.01
N SER A 246 0.89 11.84 5.97
CA SER A 246 1.62 10.56 6.10
C SER A 246 3.07 10.70 5.65
N LYS A 247 3.92 9.85 6.21
CA LYS A 247 5.30 9.62 5.75
C LYS A 247 5.61 8.15 5.93
N THR A 248 5.68 7.40 4.82
CA THR A 248 5.93 5.95 4.79
C THR A 248 7.11 5.66 3.86
N PRO A 249 8.36 5.93 4.29
CA PRO A 249 9.53 5.53 3.52
C PRO A 249 9.65 3.99 3.51
N PRO A 250 10.43 3.43 2.56
CA PRO A 250 10.85 2.04 2.64
C PRO A 250 11.56 1.77 3.98
N GLY A 251 11.21 0.67 4.65
CA GLY A 251 11.75 0.29 5.95
C GLY A 251 10.85 -0.72 6.69
N GLU A 252 11.32 -1.12 7.86
CA GLU A 252 10.65 -2.06 8.76
C GLU A 252 10.06 -1.34 9.98
N ALA A 253 9.30 -2.05 10.80
CA ALA A 253 8.69 -1.54 12.04
C ALA A 253 9.67 -0.73 12.93
N SER A 254 10.94 -1.15 12.99
CA SER A 254 12.00 -0.45 13.74
C SER A 254 12.27 0.98 13.25
N ASN A 255 12.01 1.28 11.97
CA ASN A 255 12.20 2.60 11.36
C ASN A 255 11.11 3.61 11.75
N VAL A 256 9.95 3.17 12.25
CA VAL A 256 8.80 4.05 12.54
C VAL A 256 9.18 5.18 13.50
N TYR A 257 9.94 4.87 14.56
CA TYR A 257 10.36 5.88 15.54
C TYR A 257 11.32 6.91 14.97
N ASN A 258 12.17 6.53 14.02
CA ASN A 258 13.04 7.46 13.32
C ASN A 258 12.21 8.40 12.44
N VAL A 259 11.16 7.87 11.79
CA VAL A 259 10.23 8.67 11.00
C VAL A 259 9.44 9.63 11.90
N TRP A 260 8.93 9.15 13.04
CA TRP A 260 8.16 9.92 14.01
C TRP A 260 8.92 11.14 14.55
N ASN A 261 10.21 10.98 14.84
CA ASN A 261 11.08 12.06 15.31
C ASN A 261 11.77 12.83 14.18
N SER A 262 11.49 12.50 12.91
CA SER A 262 12.08 13.21 11.77
C SER A 262 11.34 14.52 11.46
N ALA A 263 12.05 15.46 10.83
CA ALA A 263 11.47 16.72 10.41
C ALA A 263 10.32 16.54 9.40
N VAL A 264 9.27 17.33 9.58
CA VAL A 264 8.16 17.47 8.64
C VAL A 264 8.63 18.29 7.44
N ARG A 265 8.30 17.84 6.24
CA ARG A 265 8.57 18.59 5.00
C ARG A 265 7.25 19.07 4.42
N LEU A 266 6.71 20.14 4.97
CA LEU A 266 5.45 20.76 4.56
C LEU A 266 5.59 22.28 4.63
N GLY A 267 5.69 22.96 3.48
CA GLY A 267 5.98 24.40 3.45
C GLY A 267 7.24 24.75 4.24
N ASP A 268 7.14 25.78 5.09
CA ASP A 268 8.22 26.30 5.92
C ASP A 268 8.14 25.80 7.38
N LEU A 269 7.48 24.67 7.61
CA LEU A 269 7.28 24.12 8.96
C LEU A 269 8.59 23.55 9.53
N HIS A 270 8.97 24.00 10.72
CA HIS A 270 10.15 23.51 11.45
C HIS A 270 9.73 22.74 12.70
N CYS A 271 9.25 21.51 12.54
CA CYS A 271 8.96 20.62 13.66
C CYS A 271 9.08 19.14 13.24
N THR A 272 9.05 18.25 14.22
CA THR A 272 8.94 16.79 14.03
C THR A 272 7.48 16.35 13.84
N TYR A 273 7.23 15.11 13.41
CA TYR A 273 5.87 14.56 13.37
C TYR A 273 5.29 14.40 14.78
N ALA A 274 6.13 14.06 15.76
CA ALA A 274 5.76 14.03 17.16
C ALA A 274 5.20 15.38 17.63
N GLU A 275 5.90 16.48 17.36
CA GLU A 275 5.46 17.84 17.70
C GLU A 275 4.23 18.28 16.90
N LEU A 276 4.20 17.97 15.59
CA LEU A 276 3.07 18.27 14.72
C LEU A 276 1.79 17.60 15.22
N SER A 277 1.89 16.36 15.69
CA SER A 277 0.73 15.64 16.21
C SER A 277 0.11 16.37 17.39
N ARG A 278 0.84 17.14 18.18
CA ARG A 278 0.34 17.78 19.41
C ARG A 278 -0.22 19.18 19.21
N ARG A 279 -0.01 19.79 18.05
CA ARG A 279 -0.28 21.23 17.85
C ARG A 279 -1.17 21.45 16.65
N THR A 280 -2.06 22.43 16.76
CA THR A 280 -2.92 22.82 15.64
C THR A 280 -2.07 23.31 14.47
N LEU A 281 -2.51 23.06 13.24
CA LEU A 281 -1.81 23.44 12.03
C LEU A 281 -2.65 24.44 11.25
N LEU A 282 -2.11 25.61 10.92
CA LEU A 282 -2.73 26.51 9.96
C LEU A 282 -2.09 26.26 8.60
N ILE A 283 -2.90 25.90 7.61
CA ILE A 283 -2.42 25.60 6.26
C ILE A 283 -3.20 26.38 5.20
N THR A 284 -2.49 26.93 4.22
CA THR A 284 -3.07 27.67 3.09
C THR A 284 -2.47 27.18 1.78
N GLY A 285 -3.29 27.08 0.73
CA GLY A 285 -2.84 26.66 -0.60
C GLY A 285 -2.43 25.18 -0.69
N ALA A 286 -2.99 24.34 0.17
CA ALA A 286 -2.76 22.90 0.14
C ALA A 286 -3.68 22.21 -0.88
N ALA A 287 -3.19 21.11 -1.44
CA ALA A 287 -4.01 20.17 -2.20
C ALA A 287 -4.18 18.91 -1.37
N ALA A 288 -5.36 18.29 -1.43
CA ALA A 288 -5.55 16.95 -0.89
C ALA A 288 -6.11 16.02 -1.97
N SER A 289 -5.85 14.73 -1.78
CA SER A 289 -6.49 13.69 -2.57
C SER A 289 -7.96 13.52 -2.14
N SER A 290 -8.73 12.78 -2.94
CA SER A 290 -10.13 12.44 -2.64
C SER A 290 -10.31 11.68 -1.32
N ASP A 291 -9.25 11.09 -0.79
CA ASP A 291 -9.17 10.40 0.52
C ASP A 291 -8.78 11.33 1.69
N GLY A 292 -8.62 12.64 1.45
CA GLY A 292 -8.20 13.61 2.46
C GLY A 292 -6.69 13.62 2.77
N SER A 293 -5.86 12.90 2.00
CA SER A 293 -4.40 12.94 2.16
C SER A 293 -3.80 14.26 1.65
N LEU A 294 -3.23 15.06 2.54
CA LEU A 294 -2.63 16.37 2.23
C LEU A 294 -1.28 16.23 1.54
N GLN A 295 -1.12 16.93 0.43
CA GLN A 295 0.13 16.94 -0.32
C GLN A 295 1.16 17.95 0.19
N ARG A 296 2.42 17.54 0.09
CA ARG A 296 3.62 18.37 0.32
C ARG A 296 3.92 19.18 -0.93
N GLY A 297 3.06 20.15 -1.25
CA GLY A 297 3.25 21.03 -2.41
C GLY A 297 4.17 22.21 -2.10
N LYS A 298 4.99 22.65 -3.08
CA LYS A 298 5.81 23.88 -2.98
C LYS A 298 5.00 25.16 -2.75
N LYS A 299 3.69 25.14 -3.04
CA LYS A 299 2.77 26.28 -2.88
C LYS A 299 2.06 26.30 -1.51
N ALA A 300 2.11 25.20 -0.75
CA ALA A 300 1.47 25.13 0.56
C ALA A 300 2.32 25.88 1.59
N ARG A 301 1.69 26.83 2.29
CA ARG A 301 2.27 27.46 3.48
C ARG A 301 1.61 26.85 4.70
N ALA A 302 2.42 26.48 5.67
CA ALA A 302 1.97 25.80 6.88
C ALA A 302 2.65 26.44 8.09
N VAL A 303 1.87 26.75 9.12
CA VAL A 303 2.34 27.35 10.37
C VAL A 303 1.79 26.54 11.55
N GLN A 304 2.67 26.20 12.49
CA GLN A 304 2.27 25.51 13.70
C GLN A 304 1.65 26.50 14.69
N GLY A 305 0.48 26.14 15.19
CA GLY A 305 -0.28 26.90 16.17
C GLY A 305 -0.06 26.41 17.61
N ALA A 306 -1.07 26.64 18.45
CA ALA A 306 -1.05 26.25 19.86
C ALA A 306 -1.19 24.73 20.05
N GLU A 307 -0.88 24.26 21.25
CA GLU A 307 -1.14 22.88 21.65
C GLU A 307 -2.64 22.55 21.58
N ALA A 308 -2.92 21.35 21.06
CA ALA A 308 -4.23 20.77 20.98
C ALA A 308 -4.55 20.11 22.33
N THR A 309 -5.13 20.91 23.24
CA THR A 309 -5.59 20.40 24.55
C THR A 309 -6.73 19.42 24.36
N TYR A 310 -6.98 18.61 25.40
CA TYR A 310 -8.08 17.65 25.42
C TYR A 310 -9.42 18.29 25.02
N GLU A 311 -9.76 19.46 25.57
CA GLU A 311 -11.01 20.16 25.29
C GLU A 311 -11.10 20.54 23.80
N LYS A 312 -10.02 21.06 23.22
CA LYS A 312 -9.98 21.46 21.81
C LYS A 312 -10.16 20.29 20.85
N VAL A 313 -9.73 19.09 21.24
CA VAL A 313 -9.89 17.86 20.46
C VAL A 313 -11.27 17.27 20.67
N ARG A 314 -11.77 17.25 21.92
CA ARG A 314 -13.09 16.74 22.28
C ARG A 314 -14.23 17.54 21.67
N ASP A 315 -14.10 18.86 21.61
CA ASP A 315 -15.11 19.76 21.06
C ASP A 315 -15.13 19.76 19.51
N ARG A 316 -14.32 18.91 18.85
CA ARG A 316 -14.36 18.77 17.40
C ARG A 316 -15.62 18.02 16.99
N VAL A 317 -16.31 18.55 15.98
CA VAL A 317 -17.27 17.74 15.22
C VAL A 317 -16.48 16.59 14.59
N LEU A 318 -16.86 15.36 14.90
CA LEU A 318 -16.27 14.17 14.30
C LEU A 318 -17.19 13.73 13.17
N GLU A 319 -16.77 13.88 11.92
CA GLU A 319 -17.43 13.20 10.81
C GLU A 319 -17.02 11.71 10.81
N GLY A 320 -17.99 10.83 10.56
CA GLY A 320 -17.77 9.39 10.43
C GLY A 320 -17.98 8.60 11.73
N GLU A 321 -17.39 7.41 11.78
CA GLU A 321 -17.66 6.39 12.80
C GLU A 321 -16.69 6.46 13.99
N LEU A 322 -16.26 7.67 14.37
CA LEU A 322 -15.39 7.89 15.53
C LEU A 322 -16.22 8.04 16.81
N THR A 323 -15.77 7.39 17.89
CA THR A 323 -16.49 7.37 19.17
C THR A 323 -15.58 7.74 20.33
N TRP A 324 -16.14 8.50 21.27
CA TRP A 324 -15.48 8.81 22.54
C TRP A 324 -15.93 7.83 23.61
N HIS A 325 -14.98 7.30 24.38
CA HIS A 325 -15.25 6.47 25.55
C HIS A 325 -14.49 7.00 26.76
N THR A 326 -15.18 7.12 27.89
CA THR A 326 -14.60 7.54 29.16
C THR A 326 -14.93 6.51 30.23
N GLY A 327 -13.94 6.11 31.02
CA GLY A 327 -14.13 5.20 32.13
C GLY A 327 -12.81 4.80 32.79
N GLU A 328 -12.89 3.94 33.79
CA GLU A 328 -11.71 3.42 34.48
C GLU A 328 -10.94 2.45 33.58
N ILE A 329 -9.60 2.52 33.67
CA ILE A 329 -8.71 1.58 33.01
C ILE A 329 -8.78 0.24 33.74
N GLY A 330 -9.31 -0.77 33.06
CA GLY A 330 -9.34 -2.16 33.50
C GLY A 330 -8.20 -2.97 32.90
N THR A 331 -8.43 -4.26 32.67
CA THR A 331 -7.42 -5.20 32.16
C THR A 331 -6.68 -4.67 30.92
N VAL A 332 -5.34 -4.73 30.97
CA VAL A 332 -4.43 -4.37 29.89
C VAL A 332 -3.79 -5.64 29.33
N THR A 333 -3.76 -5.78 28.01
CA THR A 333 -3.05 -6.85 27.30
C THR A 333 -2.04 -6.25 26.34
N THR A 334 -1.21 -7.08 25.72
CA THR A 334 -0.31 -6.64 24.63
C THR A 334 -1.08 -6.23 23.35
N HIS A 335 -2.37 -6.54 23.28
CA HIS A 335 -3.21 -6.32 22.10
C HIS A 335 -4.27 -5.22 22.29
N GLY A 336 -4.56 -4.82 23.53
CA GLY A 336 -5.59 -3.83 23.81
C GLY A 336 -5.77 -3.55 25.31
N VAL A 337 -6.83 -2.79 25.63
CA VAL A 337 -7.13 -2.36 27.00
C VAL A 337 -8.64 -2.23 27.23
N HIS A 338 -9.11 -2.55 28.44
CA HIS A 338 -10.47 -2.23 28.86
C HIS A 338 -10.57 -0.81 29.41
N ILE A 339 -11.52 -0.01 28.93
CA ILE A 339 -11.84 1.31 29.48
C ILE A 339 -13.34 1.40 29.69
N GLY A 340 -13.78 1.62 30.94
CA GLY A 340 -15.20 1.70 31.28
C GLY A 340 -16.01 0.45 30.90
N GLY A 341 -15.39 -0.73 31.03
CA GLY A 341 -15.99 -2.02 30.68
C GLY A 341 -15.93 -2.39 29.19
N LYS A 342 -15.55 -1.47 28.30
CA LYS A 342 -15.40 -1.74 26.87
C LYS A 342 -13.95 -2.14 26.55
N TYR A 343 -13.77 -3.23 25.81
CA TYR A 343 -12.45 -3.61 25.28
C TYR A 343 -12.14 -2.80 24.03
N LEU A 344 -10.93 -2.24 23.97
CA LEU A 344 -10.42 -1.48 22.82
C LEU A 344 -9.11 -2.09 22.35
N ASP A 345 -9.04 -2.42 21.07
CA ASP A 345 -7.87 -3.01 20.44
C ASP A 345 -6.84 -1.95 20.07
N PHE A 346 -5.56 -2.23 20.21
CA PHE A 346 -4.55 -1.39 19.58
C PHE A 346 -4.63 -1.51 18.06
N THR A 347 -4.35 -0.42 17.35
CA THR A 347 -4.39 -0.42 15.88
C THR A 347 -3.41 -1.45 15.29
N PRO A 348 -3.66 -1.99 14.08
CA PRO A 348 -2.78 -2.97 13.45
C PRO A 348 -1.32 -2.50 13.35
N GLY A 349 -1.11 -1.21 13.06
CA GLY A 349 0.24 -0.63 13.03
C GLY A 349 0.88 -0.59 14.42
N ALA A 350 0.12 -0.27 15.47
CA ALA A 350 0.64 -0.23 16.83
C ALA A 350 1.02 -1.63 17.31
N LYS A 351 0.22 -2.65 16.98
CA LYS A 351 0.50 -4.06 17.28
C LYS A 351 1.77 -4.59 16.60
N GLN A 352 2.19 -3.99 15.48
CA GLN A 352 3.46 -4.31 14.81
C GLN A 352 4.68 -3.66 15.48
N LEU A 353 4.47 -2.77 16.45
CA LEU A 353 5.51 -2.20 17.27
C LEU A 353 5.55 -2.89 18.63
N ASP A 354 6.70 -2.81 19.31
CA ASP A 354 6.82 -3.27 20.69
C ASP A 354 5.96 -2.41 21.61
N LEU A 355 4.84 -2.99 22.06
CA LEU A 355 3.87 -2.41 22.99
C LEU A 355 4.08 -2.88 24.43
N ASP A 356 5.09 -3.70 24.73
CA ASP A 356 5.28 -4.24 26.08
C ASP A 356 5.53 -3.12 27.08
N THR A 357 6.35 -2.14 26.70
CA THR A 357 6.62 -0.96 27.53
C THR A 357 5.35 -0.10 27.74
N PHE A 358 4.54 0.06 26.70
CA PHE A 358 3.31 0.85 26.77
C PHE A 358 2.24 0.16 27.61
N SER A 359 2.10 -1.16 27.46
CA SER A 359 1.16 -2.00 28.21
C SER A 359 1.55 -2.09 29.69
N ALA A 360 2.85 -2.23 29.99
CA ALA A 360 3.37 -2.16 31.35
C ALA A 360 3.07 -0.79 31.99
N TRP A 361 3.29 0.30 31.26
CA TRP A 361 2.98 1.65 31.75
C TRP A 361 1.46 1.84 31.98
N LEU A 362 0.60 1.33 31.09
CA LEU A 362 -0.85 1.36 31.29
C LEU A 362 -1.28 0.55 32.52
N THR A 363 -0.58 -0.55 32.80
CA THR A 363 -0.85 -1.38 33.99
C THR A 363 -0.58 -0.62 35.29
N ASP A 364 0.31 0.38 35.28
CA ASP A 364 0.53 1.26 36.42
C ASP A 364 -0.62 2.27 36.64
N HIS A 365 -1.52 2.41 35.67
CA HIS A 365 -2.67 3.32 35.69
C HIS A 365 -4.00 2.55 35.81
N LEU A 366 -3.98 1.28 36.25
CA LEU A 366 -5.20 0.52 36.52
C LEU A 366 -6.08 1.26 37.54
N GLY A 367 -7.37 1.39 37.24
CA GLY A 367 -8.34 2.14 38.05
C GLY A 367 -8.37 3.65 37.78
N ASP A 368 -7.37 4.21 37.10
CA ASP A 368 -7.42 5.62 36.73
C ASP A 368 -8.49 5.86 35.67
N THR A 369 -9.14 7.02 35.73
CA THR A 369 -10.09 7.42 34.69
C THR A 369 -9.34 7.86 33.44
N ALA A 370 -9.65 7.21 32.32
CA ALA A 370 -9.17 7.59 31.01
C ALA A 370 -10.31 7.98 30.07
N THR A 371 -9.99 8.88 29.14
CA THR A 371 -10.85 9.13 27.98
C THR A 371 -10.11 8.72 26.72
N CYS A 372 -10.78 8.05 25.80
CA CYS A 372 -10.19 7.56 24.58
C CYS A 372 -11.06 7.87 23.38
N LEU A 373 -10.38 8.04 22.25
CA LEU A 373 -10.96 8.13 20.92
C LEU A 373 -10.77 6.78 20.24
N ALA A 374 -11.85 6.19 19.78
CA ALA A 374 -11.87 4.92 19.06
C ALA A 374 -12.58 5.06 17.71
N ASP A 375 -12.29 4.16 16.77
CA ASP A 375 -13.08 4.02 15.54
C ASP A 375 -14.25 3.05 15.74
N ARG A 376 -14.96 2.74 14.64
CA ARG A 376 -16.07 1.77 14.65
C ARG A 376 -15.68 0.35 15.04
N ASP A 377 -14.43 -0.02 14.75
CA ASP A 377 -13.91 -1.37 14.96
C ASP A 377 -13.30 -1.47 16.38
N ASN A 378 -13.62 -0.50 17.25
CA ASN A 378 -13.14 -0.39 18.62
C ASN A 378 -11.62 -0.30 18.73
N GLN A 379 -10.93 0.22 17.70
CA GLN A 379 -9.50 0.43 17.77
C GLN A 379 -9.19 1.72 18.55
N LEU A 380 -8.31 1.62 19.53
CA LEU A 380 -7.82 2.73 20.33
C LEU A 380 -6.90 3.62 19.48
N LEU A 381 -7.41 4.77 19.05
CA LEU A 381 -6.67 5.74 18.23
C LEU A 381 -5.84 6.70 19.10
N ALA A 382 -6.43 7.17 20.21
CA ALA A 382 -5.76 8.06 21.15
C ALA A 382 -6.35 7.90 22.56
N LEU A 383 -5.52 8.09 23.57
CA LEU A 383 -5.85 7.93 24.98
C LEU A 383 -5.48 9.19 25.77
N TRP A 384 -6.30 9.61 26.71
CA TRP A 384 -6.03 10.71 27.63
C TRP A 384 -6.12 10.22 29.06
N ILE A 385 -5.03 10.44 29.82
CA ILE A 385 -4.98 10.23 31.27
C ILE A 385 -4.53 11.55 31.89
N ALA A 386 -5.27 12.02 32.90
CA ALA A 386 -5.02 13.32 33.55
C ALA A 386 -4.84 14.49 32.56
N GLY A 387 -5.63 14.51 31.47
CA GLY A 387 -5.59 15.54 30.43
C GLY A 387 -4.42 15.43 29.44
N ARG A 388 -3.44 14.55 29.67
CA ARG A 388 -2.33 14.31 28.75
C ARG A 388 -2.69 13.22 27.75
N ARG A 389 -2.42 13.50 26.46
CA ARG A 389 -2.70 12.57 25.37
C ARG A 389 -1.55 11.59 25.14
N TYR A 390 -1.88 10.34 24.87
CA TYR A 390 -1.02 9.22 24.54
C TYR A 390 -1.49 8.58 23.22
N LEU A 391 -0.54 8.21 22.36
CA LEU A 391 -0.74 7.64 21.04
C LEU A 391 -0.12 6.23 21.02
N PRO A 392 -0.95 5.17 20.99
CA PRO A 392 -0.46 3.79 21.02
C PRO A 392 0.58 3.52 19.90
N GLY A 393 1.67 2.84 20.25
CA GLY A 393 2.77 2.52 19.34
C GLY A 393 3.72 3.68 19.00
N LEU A 394 3.33 4.95 19.20
CA LEU A 394 4.20 6.10 18.90
C LEU A 394 4.81 6.72 20.15
N ASP A 395 4.03 6.84 21.22
CA ASP A 395 4.54 7.33 22.50
C ASP A 395 5.16 6.20 23.32
N ARG A 396 6.27 6.50 23.98
CA ARG A 396 6.98 5.58 24.90
C ARG A 396 7.03 6.15 26.31
N PRO A 397 5.91 6.16 27.04
CA PRO A 397 5.92 6.53 28.45
C PRO A 397 6.73 5.49 29.24
N ARG A 398 7.41 5.94 30.29
CA ARG A 398 8.21 5.05 31.14
C ARG A 398 7.33 4.44 32.23
N PRO A 399 7.26 3.11 32.35
CA PRO A 399 6.60 2.48 33.49
C PRO A 399 7.36 2.77 34.78
N THR A 400 6.66 2.67 35.90
CA THR A 400 7.25 2.71 37.23
C THR A 400 8.12 1.47 37.42
N PRO A 401 9.38 1.58 37.90
CA PRO A 401 10.22 0.40 38.11
C PRO A 401 9.59 -0.49 39.17
N ARG A 402 9.06 -1.66 38.79
CA ARG A 402 8.69 -2.69 39.76
C ARG A 402 9.95 -3.40 40.24
N PRO A 403 10.11 -3.65 41.55
CA PRO A 403 11.12 -4.59 42.01
C PRO A 403 10.86 -5.94 41.32
N LEU A 404 11.93 -6.60 40.86
CA LEU A 404 11.89 -7.97 40.37
C LEU A 404 11.36 -8.87 41.48
N VAL A 405 10.05 -9.07 41.53
CA VAL A 405 9.46 -10.13 42.33
C VAL A 405 9.85 -11.41 41.61
N ALA A 406 10.67 -12.24 42.28
CA ALA A 406 10.95 -13.58 41.82
C ALA A 406 9.59 -14.23 41.52
N SER A 407 9.38 -14.60 40.26
CA SER A 407 8.20 -15.30 39.81
C SER A 407 8.10 -16.60 40.59
N THR A 408 7.38 -16.59 41.71
CA THR A 408 6.91 -17.81 42.34
C THR A 408 5.97 -18.42 41.32
N SER A 409 6.41 -19.52 40.72
CA SER A 409 5.61 -20.40 39.89
C SER A 409 4.32 -20.72 40.66
N SER A 410 3.26 -20.00 40.35
CA SER A 410 1.93 -20.43 40.72
C SER A 410 1.64 -21.64 39.84
N ASP A 411 1.69 -22.82 40.45
CA ASP A 411 1.02 -24.03 39.96
C ASP A 411 -0.48 -23.71 39.81
N GLN A 412 -0.82 -23.13 38.67
CA GLN A 412 -2.14 -23.26 38.06
C GLN A 412 -1.94 -24.27 36.93
N PRO A 413 -2.77 -25.33 36.85
CA PRO A 413 -2.67 -26.26 35.74
C PRO A 413 -2.83 -25.47 34.44
N PHE A 414 -1.80 -25.51 33.60
CA PHE A 414 -1.93 -25.05 32.22
C PHE A 414 -3.01 -25.93 31.58
N ASP A 415 -4.22 -25.39 31.47
CA ASP A 415 -5.20 -25.95 30.56
C ASP A 415 -4.53 -26.03 29.19
N ASN A 416 -4.48 -27.24 28.64
CA ASN A 416 -3.92 -27.55 27.34
C ASN A 416 -4.41 -26.50 26.34
N ILE A 417 -3.51 -25.63 25.86
CA ILE A 417 -3.81 -24.69 24.78
C ILE A 417 -4.21 -25.56 23.58
N THR A 418 -5.51 -25.72 23.40
CA THR A 418 -6.09 -26.30 22.20
C THR A 418 -5.84 -25.27 21.11
N ALA A 419 -4.92 -25.59 20.19
CA ALA A 419 -4.62 -24.73 19.04
C ALA A 419 -5.94 -24.24 18.43
N SER A 420 -6.09 -22.92 18.28
CA SER A 420 -7.29 -22.34 17.69
C SER A 420 -7.48 -22.93 16.29
N PRO A 421 -8.72 -23.08 15.78
CA PRO A 421 -8.97 -23.45 14.39
C PRO A 421 -8.14 -22.62 13.39
N GLN A 422 -7.82 -21.38 13.74
CA GLN A 422 -6.94 -20.52 12.94
C GLN A 422 -5.47 -20.91 12.97
N ASP A 423 -4.94 -21.31 14.13
CA ASP A 423 -3.55 -21.75 14.25
C ASP A 423 -3.34 -23.05 13.47
N ILE A 424 -4.33 -23.94 13.50
CA ILE A 424 -4.37 -25.15 12.69
C ILE A 424 -4.35 -24.79 11.20
N LEU A 425 -5.25 -23.91 10.76
CA LEU A 425 -5.31 -23.47 9.36
C LEU A 425 -4.05 -22.76 8.89
N LYS A 426 -3.48 -21.87 9.71
CA LYS A 426 -2.24 -21.15 9.41
C LYS A 426 -1.09 -22.13 9.23
N THR A 427 -0.96 -23.10 10.14
CA THR A 427 0.09 -24.12 10.08
C THR A 427 0.01 -24.91 8.78
N TRP A 428 -1.17 -25.39 8.42
CA TRP A 428 -1.36 -26.19 7.21
C TRP A 428 -1.26 -25.38 5.92
N ALA A 429 -1.74 -24.13 5.90
CA ALA A 429 -1.55 -23.23 4.76
C ALA A 429 -0.06 -22.95 4.52
N THR A 430 0.71 -22.68 5.58
CA THR A 430 2.16 -22.49 5.52
C THR A 430 2.86 -23.73 4.94
N ILE A 431 2.53 -24.93 5.45
CA ILE A 431 3.11 -26.19 4.93
C ILE A 431 2.74 -26.39 3.46
N ALA A 432 1.48 -26.13 3.09
CA ALA A 432 0.99 -26.26 1.73
C ALA A 432 1.75 -25.35 0.74
N PHE A 433 1.99 -24.09 1.11
CA PHE A 433 2.73 -23.16 0.24
C PHE A 433 4.24 -23.41 0.24
N ARG A 434 4.81 -23.89 1.35
CA ARG A 434 6.23 -24.16 1.49
C ARG A 434 6.68 -25.41 0.75
N ASP A 435 6.02 -26.52 1.06
CA ASP A 435 6.43 -27.87 0.71
C ASP A 435 5.52 -28.46 -0.38
N GLY A 436 4.47 -27.74 -0.80
CA GLY A 436 3.52 -28.19 -1.81
C GLY A 436 2.71 -29.41 -1.38
N ARG A 437 2.08 -30.06 -2.35
CA ARG A 437 1.29 -31.28 -2.16
C ARG A 437 2.07 -32.39 -1.49
N GLN A 438 3.35 -32.56 -1.83
CA GLN A 438 4.19 -33.61 -1.25
C GLN A 438 4.39 -33.42 0.26
N GLY A 439 4.49 -32.17 0.71
CA GLY A 439 4.59 -31.84 2.14
C GLY A 439 3.33 -32.18 2.95
N LEU A 440 2.15 -32.02 2.34
CA LEU A 440 0.88 -32.41 2.95
C LEU A 440 0.70 -33.94 2.93
N ALA A 441 1.00 -34.58 1.80
CA ALA A 441 0.90 -36.03 1.64
C ALA A 441 1.80 -36.79 2.63
N ASN A 442 3.03 -36.30 2.86
CA ASN A 442 3.96 -36.89 3.84
C ASN A 442 3.45 -36.78 5.29
N ARG A 443 2.47 -35.89 5.56
CA ARG A 443 1.90 -35.62 6.89
C ARG A 443 0.42 -35.99 6.97
N PHE A 444 -0.05 -36.89 6.10
CA PHE A 444 -1.46 -37.29 5.95
C PHE A 444 -2.17 -37.61 7.27
N ALA A 445 -1.52 -38.35 8.17
CA ALA A 445 -2.10 -38.72 9.46
C ALA A 445 -2.35 -37.51 10.38
N ALA A 446 -1.44 -36.53 10.37
CA ALA A 446 -1.57 -35.29 11.13
C ALA A 446 -2.63 -34.37 10.50
N VAL A 447 -2.69 -34.29 9.18
CA VAL A 447 -3.73 -33.53 8.46
C VAL A 447 -5.13 -34.08 8.79
N THR A 448 -5.28 -35.40 8.81
CA THR A 448 -6.56 -36.06 9.12
C THR A 448 -6.97 -35.77 10.57
N GLY A 449 -6.04 -35.91 11.53
CA GLY A 449 -6.31 -35.62 12.94
C GLY A 449 -6.69 -34.16 13.19
N ASP A 450 -6.02 -33.21 12.53
CA ASP A 450 -6.36 -31.79 12.68
C ASP A 450 -7.65 -31.41 11.92
N ALA A 451 -8.01 -32.11 10.84
CA ALA A 451 -9.30 -31.95 10.19
C ALA A 451 -10.46 -32.43 11.08
N ASP A 452 -10.28 -33.56 11.78
CA ASP A 452 -11.26 -34.06 12.76
C ASP A 452 -11.43 -33.05 13.91
N ARG A 453 -10.32 -32.47 14.41
CA ARG A 453 -10.37 -31.39 15.42
C ARG A 453 -11.08 -30.13 14.93
N LEU A 454 -10.91 -29.75 13.66
CA LEU A 454 -11.66 -28.63 13.07
C LEU A 454 -13.17 -28.91 12.99
N GLU A 455 -13.59 -30.17 12.81
CA GLU A 455 -15.00 -30.56 12.88
C GLU A 455 -15.53 -30.46 14.32
N GLU A 456 -14.76 -30.92 15.31
CA GLU A 456 -15.06 -30.78 16.74
C GLU A 456 -15.19 -29.31 17.18
N CYS A 457 -14.38 -28.41 16.60
CA CYS A 457 -14.46 -26.97 16.82
C CYS A 457 -15.54 -26.24 15.99
N ALA A 458 -16.50 -26.97 15.41
CA ALA A 458 -17.59 -26.42 14.60
C ALA A 458 -17.13 -25.62 13.35
N ALA A 459 -15.98 -25.99 12.76
CA ALA A 459 -15.46 -25.43 11.52
C ALA A 459 -15.49 -26.45 10.35
N PRO A 460 -16.66 -26.96 9.95
CA PRO A 460 -16.77 -28.05 8.97
C PRO A 460 -16.29 -27.66 7.56
N THR A 461 -16.37 -26.37 7.22
CA THR A 461 -15.84 -25.85 5.94
C THR A 461 -14.31 -25.89 5.93
N ALA A 462 -13.68 -25.52 7.05
CA ALA A 462 -12.24 -25.56 7.22
C ALA A 462 -11.71 -26.99 7.15
N ALA A 463 -12.36 -27.92 7.86
CA ALA A 463 -12.03 -29.34 7.82
C ALA A 463 -12.15 -29.91 6.39
N ARG A 464 -13.23 -29.60 5.68
CA ARG A 464 -13.45 -30.05 4.29
C ARG A 464 -12.37 -29.51 3.35
N LEU A 465 -12.02 -28.23 3.47
CA LEU A 465 -10.96 -27.61 2.67
C LEU A 465 -9.59 -28.23 2.97
N LEU A 466 -9.31 -28.52 4.24
CA LEU A 466 -8.06 -29.15 4.65
C LEU A 466 -7.94 -30.59 4.12
N ARG A 467 -9.01 -31.39 4.23
CA ARG A 467 -9.06 -32.74 3.63
C ARG A 467 -8.89 -32.69 2.11
N ARG A 468 -9.55 -31.73 1.44
CA ARG A 468 -9.44 -31.53 -0.02
C ARG A 468 -8.06 -31.09 -0.46
N ALA A 469 -7.36 -30.26 0.32
CA ALA A 469 -6.01 -29.82 -0.04
C ALA A 469 -5.03 -30.99 -0.21
N VAL A 470 -5.25 -32.15 0.42
CA VAL A 470 -4.39 -33.33 0.27
C VAL A 470 -4.56 -34.02 -1.08
N ASP A 471 -5.82 -34.17 -1.52
CA ASP A 471 -6.20 -34.95 -2.71
C ASP A 471 -6.47 -34.06 -3.95
N GLY A 472 -6.51 -32.75 -3.74
CA GLY A 472 -7.07 -31.75 -4.63
C GLY A 472 -6.12 -31.10 -5.63
N SER A 473 -6.71 -30.32 -6.53
CA SER A 473 -5.98 -29.39 -7.40
C SER A 473 -5.42 -28.20 -6.60
N TRP A 474 -4.52 -27.42 -7.22
CA TRP A 474 -3.97 -26.19 -6.61
C TRP A 474 -5.07 -25.20 -6.19
N ARG A 475 -6.22 -25.20 -6.89
CA ARG A 475 -7.39 -24.38 -6.55
C ARG A 475 -7.99 -24.74 -5.20
N GLU A 476 -7.85 -25.98 -4.75
CA GLU A 476 -8.28 -26.43 -3.42
C GLU A 476 -7.29 -26.02 -2.32
N HIS A 477 -5.99 -26.01 -2.63
CA HIS A 477 -4.96 -25.42 -1.76
C HIS A 477 -5.18 -23.91 -1.58
N CYS A 478 -5.59 -23.24 -2.65
CA CYS A 478 -5.86 -21.81 -2.62
C CYS A 478 -7.19 -21.49 -1.97
N SER A 479 -8.18 -22.38 -2.06
CA SER A 479 -9.40 -22.25 -1.28
C SER A 479 -9.11 -22.32 0.23
N LEU A 480 -8.15 -23.13 0.67
CA LEU A 480 -7.70 -23.16 2.07
C LEU A 480 -6.99 -21.86 2.49
N GLY A 481 -6.05 -21.35 1.67
CA GLY A 481 -5.34 -20.09 1.94
C GLY A 481 -6.24 -18.85 1.89
N VAL A 482 -7.13 -18.77 0.90
CA VAL A 482 -8.12 -17.70 0.77
C VAL A 482 -9.15 -17.77 1.90
N TYR A 483 -9.59 -18.96 2.31
CA TYR A 483 -10.47 -19.12 3.46
C TYR A 483 -9.79 -18.65 4.76
N TYR A 484 -8.52 -19.00 4.99
CA TYR A 484 -7.75 -18.48 6.13
C TYR A 484 -7.65 -16.95 6.12
N LEU A 485 -7.37 -16.32 4.97
CA LEU A 485 -7.32 -14.87 4.87
C LEU A 485 -8.69 -14.21 5.05
N TYR A 486 -9.76 -14.81 4.54
CA TYR A 486 -11.13 -14.33 4.72
C TYR A 486 -11.60 -14.44 6.18
N LYS A 487 -11.29 -15.55 6.85
CA LYS A 487 -11.61 -15.74 8.28
C LYS A 487 -10.80 -14.80 9.16
N SER A 488 -9.52 -14.63 8.85
CA SER A 488 -8.67 -13.67 9.58
C SER A 488 -9.06 -12.23 9.27
N SER A 489 -9.62 -11.89 8.11
CA SER A 489 -10.15 -10.54 7.86
C SER A 489 -11.51 -10.30 8.52
N GLN A 490 -12.36 -11.32 8.63
CA GLN A 490 -13.67 -11.26 9.32
C GLN A 490 -13.55 -11.21 10.84
N GLU A 491 -12.50 -11.78 11.44
CA GLU A 491 -12.21 -11.63 12.88
C GLU A 491 -11.33 -10.39 13.17
N ARG A 492 -10.89 -9.68 12.12
CA ARG A 492 -10.28 -8.34 12.17
C ARG A 492 -11.33 -7.21 12.04
N HIS A 493 -12.61 -7.56 11.99
CA HIS A 493 -13.80 -6.70 12.05
C HIS A 493 -14.68 -7.17 13.21
#